data_AF-A0A0H3HZA6-F1
#
_entry.id   AF-A0A0H3HZA6-F1
#
_cell.length_a   1.000
_cell.length_b   1.000
_cell.length_c   1.000
_cell.angle_alpha   90.00
_cell.angle_beta   90.00
_cell.angle_gamma   90.00
#
_symmetry.space_group_name_H-M   'P 1'
#
loop_
_entity.id
_entity.type
_entity.pdbx_description
1 polymer ?
#
loop_
_entity_poly.entity_id
_entity_poly.type
_entity_poly.pdbx_seq_one_letter_code
_entity_poly.pdbx_strand_id
1 'polypeptide(L)'
;MKIGKTVQIDFSHIKTADQFYTELSNLFGFPGFFGRNVNALIDCLFSLRYPHDEMTKIHITTSEYLLMELNYFSSAPDEIKELLMIAIENVSLKCREKNQKSSIVLLLN
;
A
#
# COMPACT_ATOMS: atom_id res chain seq x y z
N MET A 1 -3.37 7.16 17.59
CA MET A 1 -3.17 6.88 16.14
C MET A 1 -4.22 7.70 15.40
N LYS A 2 -3.83 8.63 14.50
CA LYS A 2 -4.77 9.46 13.74
C LYS A 2 -4.89 8.91 12.32
N ILE A 3 -6.06 8.40 11.93
CA ILE A 3 -6.31 7.96 10.55
C ILE A 3 -6.61 9.21 9.71
N GLY A 4 -5.80 9.45 8.68
CA GLY A 4 -5.98 10.59 7.76
C GLY A 4 -6.73 10.21 6.49
N LYS A 5 -6.56 8.95 6.04
CA LYS A 5 -7.18 8.38 4.85
C LYS A 5 -7.48 6.90 5.07
N THR A 6 -8.48 6.42 4.36
CA THR A 6 -8.85 5.00 4.31
C THR A 6 -8.88 4.57 2.85
N VAL A 7 -8.30 3.40 2.56
CA VAL A 7 -8.40 2.72 1.27
C VAL A 7 -8.91 1.31 1.53
N GLN A 8 -9.91 0.90 0.75
CA GLN A 8 -10.48 -0.43 0.80
C GLN A 8 -9.99 -1.24 -0.40
N ILE A 9 -9.48 -2.43 -0.15
CA ILE A 9 -9.04 -3.37 -1.19
C ILE A 9 -9.94 -4.60 -1.10
N ASP A 10 -10.58 -4.95 -2.22
CA ASP A 10 -11.41 -6.15 -2.33
C ASP A 10 -10.62 -7.30 -2.96
N PHE A 11 -10.33 -8.34 -2.17
CA PHE A 11 -9.58 -9.50 -2.62
C PHE A 11 -10.43 -10.61 -3.25
N SER A 12 -11.76 -10.45 -3.32
CA SER A 12 -12.67 -11.48 -3.86
C SER A 12 -12.30 -11.90 -5.29
N HIS A 13 -11.85 -10.95 -6.12
CA HIS A 13 -11.51 -11.14 -7.52
C HIS A 13 -10.00 -11.17 -7.82
N ILE A 14 -9.15 -10.95 -6.82
CA ILE A 14 -7.69 -10.91 -7.01
C ILE A 14 -7.13 -12.34 -6.97
N LYS A 15 -6.65 -12.82 -8.11
CA LYS A 15 -6.08 -14.17 -8.29
C LYS A 15 -4.65 -14.15 -8.83
N THR A 16 -4.18 -13.03 -9.36
CA THR A 16 -2.82 -12.88 -9.90
C THR A 16 -2.16 -11.61 -9.40
N ALA A 17 -0.83 -11.58 -9.43
CA ALA A 17 -0.06 -10.39 -9.06
C ALA A 17 -0.41 -9.20 -9.97
N ASP A 18 -0.70 -9.47 -11.24
CA ASP A 18 -1.12 -8.45 -12.19
C ASP A 18 -2.47 -7.80 -11.79
N GLN A 19 -3.47 -8.61 -11.41
CA GLN A 19 -4.73 -8.08 -10.90
C GLN A 19 -4.53 -7.27 -9.62
N PHE A 20 -3.68 -7.75 -8.71
CA PHE A 20 -3.34 -7.03 -7.48
C PHE A 20 -2.69 -5.68 -7.76
N TYR A 21 -1.69 -5.63 -8.65
CA TYR A 21 -1.03 -4.39 -9.03
C TYR A 21 -1.95 -3.41 -9.76
N THR A 22 -2.88 -3.91 -10.58
CA THR A 22 -3.92 -3.08 -11.21
C THR A 22 -4.85 -2.48 -10.17
N GLU A 23 -5.35 -3.29 -9.23
CA GLU A 23 -6.24 -2.83 -8.17
C GLU A 23 -5.57 -1.72 -7.33
N LEU A 24 -4.33 -1.94 -6.89
CA LEU A 24 -3.58 -0.93 -6.15
C LEU A 24 -3.30 0.33 -6.99
N SER A 25 -2.95 0.18 -8.26
CA SER A 25 -2.72 1.34 -9.14
C SER A 25 -3.96 2.21 -9.27
N ASN A 26 -5.15 1.59 -9.37
CA ASN A 26 -6.42 2.28 -9.46
C ASN A 26 -6.76 3.00 -8.14
N LEU A 27 -6.63 2.30 -7.01
CA LEU A 27 -6.98 2.84 -5.69
C LEU A 27 -6.04 3.96 -5.26
N PHE A 28 -4.74 3.81 -5.46
CA PHE A 28 -3.72 4.77 -5.02
C PHE A 28 -3.40 5.83 -6.06
N GLY A 29 -3.74 5.59 -7.34
CA GLY A 29 -3.37 6.48 -8.44
C GLY A 29 -1.87 6.49 -8.69
N PHE A 30 -1.25 5.31 -8.80
CA PHE A 30 0.17 5.17 -9.15
C PHE A 30 0.49 5.75 -10.54
N PRO A 31 1.74 6.15 -10.80
CA PRO A 31 2.12 6.76 -12.08
C PRO A 31 2.01 5.77 -13.25
N GLY A 32 1.87 6.31 -14.47
CA GLY A 32 1.76 5.50 -15.69
C GLY A 32 2.99 4.62 -16.00
N PHE A 33 4.13 4.90 -15.35
CA PHE A 33 5.37 4.11 -15.43
C PHE A 33 5.52 3.13 -14.25
N PHE A 34 4.47 2.86 -13.48
CA PHE A 34 4.52 1.91 -12.36
C PHE A 34 4.99 0.52 -12.82
N GLY A 35 6.11 0.07 -12.26
CA GLY A 35 6.84 -1.11 -12.73
C GLY A 35 6.25 -2.49 -12.40
N ARG A 36 5.07 -2.54 -11.75
CA ARG A 36 4.32 -3.79 -11.45
C ARG A 36 5.17 -4.89 -10.80
N ASN A 37 5.95 -4.50 -9.80
CA ASN A 37 6.77 -5.41 -8.99
C ASN A 37 6.82 -4.92 -7.54
N VAL A 38 7.30 -5.76 -6.62
CA VAL A 38 7.28 -5.45 -5.17
C VAL A 38 8.11 -4.19 -4.82
N ASN A 39 9.24 -3.96 -5.50
CA ASN A 39 10.07 -2.78 -5.25
C ASN A 39 9.34 -1.49 -5.66
N ALA A 40 8.73 -1.49 -6.86
CA ALA A 40 7.91 -0.37 -7.31
C ALA A 40 6.73 -0.11 -6.37
N LEU A 41 6.10 -1.16 -5.83
CA LEU A 41 5.01 -1.03 -4.87
C LEU A 41 5.50 -0.39 -3.55
N ILE A 42 6.65 -0.83 -3.04
CA ILE A 42 7.27 -0.25 -1.84
C ILE A 42 7.56 1.24 -2.05
N ASP A 43 8.09 1.62 -3.21
CA ASP A 43 8.38 3.03 -3.51
C ASP A 43 7.10 3.88 -3.54
N CYS A 44 6.04 3.42 -4.22
CA CYS A 44 4.78 4.15 -4.26
C CYS A 44 4.12 4.30 -2.88
N LEU A 45 4.10 3.22 -2.08
CA LEU A 45 3.52 3.25 -0.73
C LEU A 45 4.38 4.02 0.28
N PHE A 46 5.70 4.06 0.10
CA PHE A 46 6.57 4.87 0.95
C PHE A 46 6.36 6.37 0.71
N SER A 47 6.05 6.78 -0.53
CA SER A 47 5.76 8.17 -0.91
C SER A 47 4.44 8.74 -0.37
N LEU A 48 3.66 8.00 0.43
CA LEU A 48 2.41 8.49 1.05
C LEU A 48 2.58 9.79 1.87
N ARG A 49 3.77 10.06 2.40
CA ARG A 49 4.09 11.31 3.15
C ARG A 49 4.92 12.31 2.35
N TYR A 50 5.21 12.02 1.09
CA TYR A 50 6.11 12.78 0.23
C TYR A 50 5.37 13.13 -1.07
N PRO A 51 4.45 14.12 -1.04
CA PRO A 51 3.64 14.46 -2.20
C PRO A 51 4.44 14.94 -3.41
N HIS A 52 5.65 15.45 -3.20
CA HIS A 52 6.55 15.89 -4.26
C HIS A 52 7.18 14.72 -5.05
N ASP A 53 7.06 13.48 -4.58
CA ASP A 53 7.56 12.31 -5.30
C ASP A 53 6.64 11.94 -6.48
N GLU A 54 5.37 12.39 -6.46
CA GLU A 54 4.35 12.10 -7.49
C GLU A 54 4.10 10.59 -7.77
N MET A 55 4.46 9.73 -6.81
CA MET A 55 4.34 8.26 -6.94
C MET A 55 2.94 7.70 -6.59
N THR A 56 2.07 8.52 -6.02
CA THR A 56 0.70 8.15 -5.61
C THR A 56 -0.13 9.44 -5.55
N LYS A 57 -1.45 9.35 -5.77
CA LYS A 57 -2.39 10.47 -5.59
C LYS A 57 -2.90 10.58 -4.16
N ILE A 58 -2.61 9.59 -3.32
CA ILE A 58 -3.00 9.57 -1.90
C ILE A 58 -1.85 10.08 -1.05
N HIS A 59 -2.13 11.07 -0.22
CA HIS A 59 -1.18 11.59 0.75
C HIS A 59 -1.79 11.71 2.14
N ILE A 60 -0.94 11.47 3.14
CA ILE A 60 -1.20 11.66 4.57
C ILE A 60 -0.12 12.57 5.17
N THR A 61 -0.44 13.25 6.27
CA THR A 61 0.58 14.03 6.97
C THR A 61 1.55 13.13 7.74
N THR A 62 2.64 13.71 8.25
CA THR A 62 3.63 13.02 9.09
C THR A 62 3.05 12.45 10.38
N SER A 63 1.95 13.04 10.87
CA SER A 63 1.25 12.62 12.09
C SER A 63 0.14 11.57 11.86
N GLU A 64 -0.19 11.32 10.59
CA GLU A 64 -1.32 10.49 10.18
C GLU A 64 -0.87 9.12 9.69
N TYR A 65 -1.86 8.23 9.65
CA TYR A 65 -1.79 6.89 9.12
C TYR A 65 -2.82 6.73 8.00
N LEU A 66 -2.45 5.96 6.99
CA LEU A 66 -3.38 5.38 6.05
C LEU A 66 -3.94 4.09 6.64
N LEU A 67 -5.25 3.98 6.77
CA LEU A 67 -5.92 2.71 7.05
C LEU A 67 -6.13 1.97 5.72
N MET A 68 -5.59 0.76 5.62
CA MET A 68 -5.78 -0.13 4.49
C MET A 68 -6.70 -1.27 4.95
N GLU A 69 -7.95 -1.23 4.52
CA GLU A 69 -8.96 -2.23 4.85
C GLU A 69 -8.92 -3.34 3.80
N LEU A 70 -8.68 -4.57 4.24
CA LEU A 70 -8.50 -5.74 3.40
C LEU A 70 -9.76 -6.60 3.46
N ASN A 71 -10.69 -6.38 2.52
CA ASN A 71 -11.93 -7.13 2.43
C ASN A 71 -11.67 -8.49 1.76
N TYR A 72 -12.17 -9.58 2.36
CA TYR A 72 -12.02 -10.95 1.83
C TYR A 72 -10.56 -11.39 1.65
N PHE A 73 -9.63 -10.84 2.42
CA PHE A 73 -8.19 -11.10 2.31
C PHE A 73 -7.83 -12.59 2.44
N SER A 74 -8.57 -13.34 3.26
CA SER A 74 -8.38 -14.79 3.44
C SER A 74 -8.57 -15.58 2.14
N SER A 75 -9.37 -15.06 1.19
CA SER A 75 -9.66 -15.69 -0.10
C SER A 75 -8.59 -15.44 -1.18
N ALA A 76 -7.62 -14.56 -0.90
CA ALA A 76 -6.51 -14.30 -1.80
C ALA A 76 -5.55 -15.50 -1.88
N PRO A 77 -4.86 -15.72 -3.01
CA PRO A 77 -3.74 -16.66 -3.08
C PRO A 77 -2.64 -16.28 -2.09
N ASP A 78 -1.93 -17.27 -1.55
CA ASP A 78 -0.88 -17.03 -0.54
C ASP A 78 0.26 -16.17 -1.08
N GLU A 79 0.62 -16.32 -2.36
CA GLU A 79 1.59 -15.45 -3.05
C GLU A 79 1.19 -13.96 -2.96
N ILE A 80 -0.10 -13.64 -3.09
CA ILE A 80 -0.60 -12.25 -3.02
C ILE A 80 -0.56 -11.74 -1.58
N LYS A 81 -0.89 -12.59 -0.61
CA LYS A 81 -0.80 -12.25 0.81
C LYS A 81 0.65 -11.96 1.18
N GLU A 82 1.57 -12.84 0.81
CA GLU A 82 3.01 -12.68 1.04
C GLU A 82 3.54 -11.41 0.38
N LEU A 83 3.17 -11.15 -0.87
CA LEU A 83 3.57 -9.95 -1.60
C LEU A 83 3.13 -8.67 -0.88
N LEU A 84 1.87 -8.58 -0.43
CA LEU A 84 1.39 -7.45 0.35
C LEU A 84 2.17 -7.30 1.67
N MET A 85 2.34 -8.40 2.41
CA MET A 85 3.04 -8.37 3.70
C MET A 85 4.49 -7.91 3.54
N ILE A 86 5.22 -8.44 2.57
CA ILE A 86 6.60 -8.03 2.24
C ILE A 86 6.63 -6.53 1.93
N ALA A 87 5.70 -6.02 1.12
CA ALA A 87 5.67 -4.60 0.78
C ALA A 87 5.43 -3.71 2.02
N ILE A 88 4.45 -4.05 2.86
CA ILE A 88 4.10 -3.27 4.05
C ILE A 88 5.20 -3.30 5.12
N GLU A 89 5.88 -4.44 5.30
CA GLU A 89 7.02 -4.56 6.19
C GLU A 89 8.19 -3.68 5.72
N ASN A 90 8.50 -3.70 4.42
CA ASN A 90 9.57 -2.88 3.85
C ASN A 90 9.24 -1.37 3.88
N VAL A 91 7.99 -0.98 3.64
CA VAL A 91 7.56 0.41 3.83
C VAL A 91 7.75 0.84 5.29
N SER A 92 7.36 -0.01 6.23
CA SER A 92 7.55 0.24 7.67
C SER A 92 9.03 0.34 8.05
N LEU A 93 9.89 -0.49 7.45
CA LEU A 93 11.34 -0.41 7.61
C LEU A 93 11.90 0.93 7.10
N LYS A 94 11.58 1.33 5.85
CA LYS A 94 12.01 2.62 5.28
C LYS A 94 11.52 3.81 6.12
N CYS A 95 10.31 3.74 6.69
CA CYS A 95 9.84 4.76 7.63
C CYS A 95 10.72 4.84 8.89
N ARG A 96 11.06 3.70 9.50
CA ARG A 96 11.92 3.65 10.69
C ARG A 96 13.33 4.17 10.43
N GLU A 97 13.91 3.87 9.28
CA GLU A 97 15.22 4.42 8.86
C GLU A 97 15.21 5.95 8.76
N LYS A 98 14.04 6.56 8.50
CA LYS A 98 13.82 8.01 8.52
C LYS A 98 13.37 8.54 9.88
N ASN A 99 13.41 7.75 10.96
CA ASN A 99 12.89 8.08 12.29
C ASN A 99 11.38 8.43 12.29
N GLN A 100 10.61 7.82 11.39
CA GLN A 100 9.17 7.99 11.29
C GLN A 100 8.44 6.73 11.77
N LYS A 101 7.21 6.90 12.28
CA LYS A 101 6.29 5.78 12.54
C LYS A 101 5.84 5.17 11.21
N SER A 102 5.39 3.91 11.18
CA SER A 102 4.77 3.32 9.98
C SER A 102 3.67 4.23 9.43
N SER A 103 3.55 4.29 8.10
CA SER A 103 2.54 5.10 7.41
C SER A 103 1.22 4.35 7.21
N ILE A 104 1.22 3.02 7.26
CA ILE A 104 0.08 2.17 6.93
C ILE A 104 -0.32 1.32 8.14
N VAL A 105 -1.63 1.16 8.34
CA VAL A 105 -2.24 0.25 9.31
C VAL A 105 -3.16 -0.68 8.53
N LEU A 106 -3.04 -1.99 8.75
CA LEU A 106 -3.90 -2.98 8.12
C LEU A 106 -5.12 -3.27 9.00
N LEU A 107 -6.31 -3.27 8.40
CA LEU A 107 -7.54 -3.75 9.00
C LEU A 107 -8.02 -4.96 8.19
N LEU A 108 -8.15 -6.11 8.84
CA LEU A 108 -8.73 -7.31 8.23
C LEU A 108 -10.25 -7.26 8.40
N ASN A 109 -11.00 -7.31 7.30
CA ASN A 109 -12.46 -7.22 7.29
C ASN A 109 -13.11 -8.36 6.47
#